data_AF-E7FWJ4-F1
#
_entry.id   AF-E7FWJ4-F1
#
_cell.length_a   1.000
_cell.length_b   1.000
_cell.length_c   1.000
_cell.angle_alpha   90.00
_cell.angle_beta   90.00
_cell.angle_gamma   90.00
#
_symmetry.space_group_name_H-M   'P 1'
#
loop_
_entity.id
_entity.type
_entity.pdbx_description
1 polymer ?
#
loop_
_entity_poly.entity_id
_entity_poly.type
_entity_poly.pdbx_seq_one_letter_code
_entity_poly.pdbx_strand_id
1 'polypeptide(L)'
;MKTKDLALEALIAAVYIAVTVLLKPISYSFMQVRISEVMLILVLFNRKHAYGLIIGCLLANFVSDAGILDVIFGTLATAITCLLMSITKDDHLALVWPALVNGIIVGAMLGYVLNVPYLPAMGWVFLGEFIATFVPGIFLIKPLKKNTKMQEIFG
;
A
#
# COMPACT_ATOMS: atom_id res chain seq x y z
N MET A 1 18.14 -10.37 -8.97
CA MET A 1 18.23 -8.90 -8.85
C MET A 1 19.64 -8.47 -9.16
N LYS A 2 19.81 -7.43 -9.97
CA LYS A 2 21.09 -6.72 -10.12
C LYS A 2 21.24 -5.70 -8.98
N THR A 3 22.46 -5.20 -8.75
CA THR A 3 22.74 -4.20 -7.70
C THR A 3 21.89 -2.93 -7.85
N LYS A 4 21.63 -2.50 -9.08
CA LYS A 4 20.73 -1.37 -9.39
C LYS A 4 19.29 -1.62 -8.92
N ASP A 5 18.76 -2.82 -9.17
CA ASP A 5 17.40 -3.19 -8.74
C ASP A 5 17.28 -3.13 -7.21
N LEU A 6 18.28 -3.67 -6.49
CA LEU A 6 18.32 -3.63 -5.03
C LEU A 6 18.30 -2.20 -4.49
N ALA A 7 19.10 -1.30 -5.10
CA ALA A 7 19.12 0.10 -4.72
C ALA A 7 17.76 0.80 -4.96
N LEU A 8 17.09 0.47 -6.07
CA LEU A 8 15.77 1.00 -6.38
C LEU A 8 14.69 0.51 -5.40
N GLU A 9 14.68 -0.79 -5.08
CA GLU A 9 13.76 -1.35 -4.07
C GLU A 9 14.00 -0.73 -2.68
N ALA A 10 15.26 -0.52 -2.30
CA ALA A 10 15.61 0.16 -1.04
C ALA A 10 15.13 1.62 -1.02
N LEU A 11 15.23 2.33 -2.16
CA LEU A 11 14.71 3.68 -2.30
C LEU A 11 13.17 3.72 -2.19
N ILE A 12 12.48 2.78 -2.85
CA ILE A 12 11.03 2.63 -2.77
C ILE A 12 10.61 2.38 -1.31
N ALA A 13 11.27 1.46 -0.62
CA ALA A 13 11.03 1.19 0.80
C ALA A 13 11.25 2.43 1.67
N ALA A 14 12.36 3.16 1.46
CA ALA A 14 12.69 4.35 2.22
C ALA A 14 11.65 5.47 2.03
N VAL A 15 11.21 5.71 0.79
CA VAL A 15 10.16 6.71 0.50
C VAL A 15 8.84 6.28 1.13
N TYR A 16 8.48 5.00 1.01
CA TYR A 16 7.26 4.47 1.64
C TYR A 16 7.28 4.73 3.16
N ILE A 17 8.37 4.36 3.84
CA ILE A 17 8.53 4.57 5.29
C ILE A 17 8.45 6.06 5.63
N ALA A 18 9.20 6.90 4.92
CA ALA A 18 9.22 8.33 5.17
C ALA A 18 7.83 8.95 5.05
N VAL A 19 7.08 8.65 3.99
CA VAL A 19 5.72 9.18 3.79
C VAL A 19 4.78 8.67 4.88
N THR A 20 4.84 7.38 5.23
CA THR A 20 3.95 6.78 6.24
C THR A 20 4.20 7.35 7.64
N VAL A 21 5.47 7.51 8.01
CA VAL A 21 5.87 8.00 9.34
C VAL A 21 5.66 9.51 9.45
N LEU A 22 5.95 10.30 8.41
CA LEU A 22 5.69 11.75 8.41
C LEU A 22 4.19 12.05 8.53
N LEU A 23 3.35 11.21 7.92
CA LEU A 23 1.90 11.32 7.96
C LEU A 23 1.27 10.43 9.03
N LYS A 24 2.02 10.07 10.09
CA LYS A 24 1.55 9.19 11.17
C LYS A 24 0.11 9.47 11.64
N PRO A 25 -0.31 10.74 11.91
CA PRO A 25 -1.65 11.03 12.41
C PRO A 25 -2.78 10.62 11.46
N ILE A 26 -2.49 10.53 10.16
CA ILE A 26 -3.44 10.18 9.11
C ILE A 26 -3.30 8.69 8.77
N SER A 27 -2.06 8.20 8.65
CA SER A 27 -1.72 6.84 8.23
C SER A 27 -2.04 5.74 9.25
N TYR A 28 -2.13 6.06 10.55
CA TYR A 28 -2.51 5.11 11.61
C TYR A 28 -3.79 5.51 12.35
N SER A 29 -4.56 6.42 11.77
CA SER A 29 -5.89 6.78 12.30
C SER A 29 -6.87 5.61 12.14
N PHE A 30 -8.07 5.75 12.72
CA PHE A 30 -9.13 4.76 12.53
C PHE A 30 -9.52 4.58 11.05
N MET A 31 -9.47 5.65 10.25
CA MET A 31 -9.70 5.58 8.80
C MET A 31 -8.48 5.04 8.04
N GLN A 32 -7.31 5.13 8.66
CA GLN A 32 -6.04 4.58 8.20
C GLN A 32 -5.70 4.96 6.75
N VAL A 33 -5.73 6.26 6.45
CA VAL A 33 -5.47 6.75 5.08
C VAL A 33 -3.96 6.72 4.83
N ARG A 34 -3.46 5.65 4.21
CA ARG A 34 -2.03 5.52 3.95
C ARG A 34 -1.66 6.01 2.55
N ILE A 35 -1.25 7.28 2.47
CA ILE A 35 -0.84 7.92 1.19
C ILE A 35 0.37 7.21 0.54
N SER A 36 1.22 6.54 1.32
CA SER A 36 2.34 5.76 0.77
C SER A 36 1.88 4.59 -0.11
N GLU A 37 0.65 4.09 0.05
CA GLU A 37 0.09 3.01 -0.78
C GLU A 37 -0.17 3.43 -2.23
N VAL A 38 -0.14 4.74 -2.56
CA VAL A 38 -0.12 5.20 -3.97
C VAL A 38 1.04 4.56 -4.74
N MET A 39 2.14 4.27 -4.05
CA MET A 39 3.32 3.65 -4.65
C MET A 39 3.08 2.21 -5.11
N LEU A 40 1.97 1.55 -4.72
CA LEU A 40 1.57 0.25 -5.25
C LEU A 40 1.36 0.26 -6.77
N ILE A 41 1.11 1.43 -7.38
CA ILE A 41 1.07 1.60 -8.84
C ILE A 41 2.37 1.09 -9.49
N LEU A 42 3.51 1.17 -8.80
CA LEU A 42 4.80 0.67 -9.29
C LEU A 42 4.77 -0.85 -9.58
N VAL A 43 3.96 -1.63 -8.83
CA VAL A 43 3.77 -3.06 -9.08
C VAL A 43 3.18 -3.33 -10.47
N LEU A 44 2.41 -2.38 -11.01
CA LEU A 44 1.81 -2.45 -12.34
C LEU A 44 2.81 -2.15 -13.47
N PHE A 45 3.97 -1.57 -13.15
CA PHE A 45 5.10 -1.45 -14.07
C PHE A 45 5.96 -2.71 -14.03
N ASN A 46 6.42 -3.07 -12.82
CA ASN A 46 7.20 -4.28 -12.60
C ASN A 46 6.82 -4.93 -11.27
N ARG A 47 6.48 -6.22 -11.32
CA ARG A 47 6.10 -7.02 -10.14
C ARG A 47 7.19 -7.07 -9.07
N LYS A 48 8.45 -6.82 -9.44
CA LYS A 48 9.59 -6.76 -8.51
C LYS A 48 9.44 -5.65 -7.46
N HIS A 49 8.78 -4.55 -7.79
CA HIS A 49 8.58 -3.42 -6.87
C HIS A 49 7.73 -3.78 -5.64
N ALA A 50 7.07 -4.94 -5.65
CA ALA A 50 6.42 -5.49 -4.47
C ALA A 50 7.41 -5.70 -3.31
N TYR A 51 8.68 -6.02 -3.56
CA TYR A 51 9.66 -6.27 -2.49
C TYR A 51 9.94 -5.01 -1.67
N GLY A 52 10.22 -3.88 -2.32
CA GLY A 52 10.45 -2.61 -1.66
C GLY A 52 9.22 -2.14 -0.89
N LEU A 53 8.02 -2.32 -1.44
CA LEU A 53 6.77 -1.92 -0.79
C LEU A 53 6.43 -2.78 0.43
N ILE A 54 6.59 -4.10 0.35
CA ILE A 54 6.35 -5.01 1.48
C ILE A 54 7.36 -4.73 2.60
N ILE A 55 8.64 -4.56 2.28
CA ILE A 55 9.66 -4.23 3.27
C ILE A 55 9.40 -2.83 3.87
N GLY A 56 9.02 -1.87 3.05
CA GLY A 56 8.64 -0.53 3.48
C GLY A 56 7.45 -0.55 4.46
N CYS A 57 6.40 -1.30 4.14
CA CYS A 57 5.24 -1.49 5.01
C CYS A 57 5.62 -2.14 6.34
N LEU A 58 6.41 -3.23 6.29
CA LEU A 58 6.87 -3.92 7.47
C LEU A 58 7.64 -2.99 8.41
N LEU A 59 8.56 -2.20 7.84
CA LEU A 59 9.38 -1.28 8.62
C LEU A 59 8.58 -0.08 9.15
N ALA A 60 7.67 0.47 8.35
CA ALA A 60 6.80 1.57 8.76
C ALA A 60 5.91 1.15 9.94
N ASN A 61 5.32 -0.06 9.89
CA ASN A 61 4.38 -0.52 10.89
C ASN A 61 5.00 -0.77 12.28
N PHE A 62 6.34 -0.86 12.40
CA PHE A 62 6.97 -0.85 13.74
C PHE A 62 6.73 0.46 14.50
N VAL A 63 6.40 1.55 13.81
CA VAL A 63 6.09 2.86 14.40
C VAL A 63 4.59 3.03 14.68
N SER A 64 3.77 2.05 14.27
CA SER A 64 2.32 2.02 14.45
C SER A 64 1.91 1.93 15.92
N ASP A 65 0.82 2.63 16.28
CA ASP A 65 0.27 2.58 17.63
C ASP A 65 -0.44 1.24 17.92
N ALA A 66 -0.87 0.51 16.89
CA ALA A 66 -1.40 -0.86 17.00
C ALA A 66 -0.30 -1.92 17.22
N GLY A 67 0.98 -1.51 17.19
CA GLY A 67 2.12 -2.35 17.53
C GLY A 67 2.30 -3.56 16.61
N ILE A 68 2.63 -4.71 17.20
CA ILE A 68 3.01 -5.91 16.45
C ILE A 68 1.88 -6.49 15.58
N LEU A 69 0.63 -6.22 15.94
CA LEU A 69 -0.52 -6.65 15.13
C LEU A 69 -0.51 -5.97 13.77
N ASP A 70 -0.20 -4.68 13.71
CA ASP A 70 -0.13 -3.94 12.44
C ASP A 70 1.11 -4.36 11.62
N VAL A 71 2.22 -4.69 12.28
CA VAL A 71 3.39 -5.26 11.60
C VAL A 71 3.03 -6.57 10.89
N ILE A 72 2.29 -7.47 11.55
CA ILE A 72 1.91 -8.75 10.96
C ILE A 72 0.80 -8.58 9.92
N PHE A 73 -0.35 -8.04 10.34
CA PHE A 73 -1.54 -7.97 9.50
C PHE A 73 -1.46 -6.91 8.41
N GLY A 74 -0.86 -5.75 8.67
CA GLY A 74 -0.65 -4.71 7.66
C GLY A 74 0.35 -5.14 6.58
N THR A 75 1.45 -5.80 6.97
CA THR A 75 2.40 -6.35 5.99
C THR A 75 1.79 -7.49 5.19
N LEU A 76 1.03 -8.38 5.83
CA LEU A 76 0.30 -9.45 5.15
C LEU A 76 -0.70 -8.89 4.14
N ALA A 77 -1.47 -7.87 4.52
CA ALA A 77 -2.42 -7.19 3.65
C ALA A 77 -1.72 -6.57 2.43
N THR A 78 -0.59 -5.90 2.65
CA THR A 78 0.23 -5.34 1.56
C THR A 78 0.77 -6.43 0.64
N ALA A 79 1.27 -7.54 1.19
CA ALA A 79 1.78 -8.66 0.40
C ALA A 79 0.69 -9.31 -0.47
N ILE A 80 -0.50 -9.53 0.10
CA ILE A 80 -1.67 -10.03 -0.63
C ILE A 80 -2.08 -9.04 -1.73
N THR A 81 -2.12 -7.74 -1.40
CA THR A 81 -2.43 -6.67 -2.36
C THR A 81 -1.47 -6.68 -3.54
N CYS A 82 -0.15 -6.69 -3.28
CA CYS A 82 0.88 -6.77 -4.31
C CYS A 82 0.69 -8.00 -5.21
N LEU A 83 0.38 -9.16 -4.62
CA LEU A 83 0.11 -10.38 -5.37
C LEU A 83 -1.12 -10.24 -6.27
N LEU A 84 -2.24 -9.77 -5.73
CA LEU A 84 -3.49 -9.60 -6.47
C LEU A 84 -3.36 -8.56 -7.59
N MET A 85 -2.68 -7.45 -7.33
CA MET A 85 -2.35 -6.45 -8.35
C MET A 85 -1.48 -7.05 -9.45
N SER A 86 -0.50 -7.88 -9.10
CA SER A 86 0.42 -8.47 -10.09
C SER A 86 -0.26 -9.42 -11.08
N ILE A 87 -1.33 -10.11 -10.67
CA ILE A 87 -2.06 -11.07 -11.52
C ILE A 87 -3.25 -10.44 -12.25
N THR A 88 -3.71 -9.26 -11.82
CA THR A 88 -4.84 -8.56 -12.41
C THR A 88 -4.42 -7.89 -13.71
N LYS A 89 -5.14 -8.18 -14.81
CA LYS A 89 -4.82 -7.65 -16.14
C LYS A 89 -5.30 -6.22 -16.36
N ASP A 90 -6.41 -5.86 -15.73
CA ASP A 90 -6.98 -4.52 -15.82
C ASP A 90 -6.39 -3.63 -14.73
N ASP A 91 -5.71 -2.58 -15.16
CA ASP A 91 -5.05 -1.60 -14.30
C ASP A 91 -6.02 -0.91 -13.33
N HIS A 92 -7.24 -0.59 -13.77
CA HIS A 92 -8.24 0.07 -12.93
C HIS A 92 -8.79 -0.88 -11.87
N LEU A 93 -9.01 -2.15 -12.21
CA LEU A 93 -9.37 -3.17 -11.23
C LEU A 93 -8.24 -3.44 -10.24
N ALA A 94 -6.99 -3.38 -10.71
CA ALA A 94 -5.84 -3.60 -9.84
C ALA A 94 -5.76 -2.56 -8.72
N LEU A 95 -6.13 -1.30 -8.99
CA LEU A 95 -6.17 -0.21 -8.01
C LEU A 95 -7.22 -0.37 -6.91
N VAL A 96 -8.16 -1.30 -7.05
CA VAL A 96 -9.21 -1.55 -6.04
C VAL A 96 -8.73 -2.55 -4.98
N TRP A 97 -7.77 -3.41 -5.31
CA TRP A 97 -7.25 -4.42 -4.37
C TRP A 97 -6.70 -3.86 -3.06
N PRO A 98 -5.93 -2.75 -3.03
CA PRO A 98 -5.42 -2.20 -1.78
C PRO A 98 -6.54 -1.87 -0.81
N ALA A 99 -7.57 -1.16 -1.29
CA ALA A 99 -8.74 -0.81 -0.49
C ALA A 99 -9.49 -2.04 0.03
N LEU A 100 -9.74 -3.03 -0.83
CA LEU A 100 -10.44 -4.26 -0.45
C LEU A 100 -9.67 -5.05 0.60
N VAL A 101 -8.39 -5.30 0.37
CA VAL A 101 -7.57 -6.16 1.23
C VAL A 101 -7.28 -5.47 2.56
N ASN A 102 -6.87 -4.20 2.57
CA ASN A 102 -6.65 -3.45 3.80
C ASN A 102 -7.94 -3.22 4.57
N GLY A 103 -9.04 -2.88 3.88
CA GLY A 103 -10.36 -2.78 4.49
C GLY A 103 -10.78 -4.07 5.22
N ILE A 104 -10.56 -5.23 4.60
CA ILE A 104 -10.91 -6.51 5.24
C ILE A 104 -9.96 -6.86 6.38
N ILE A 105 -8.65 -6.90 6.11
CA ILE A 105 -7.67 -7.44 7.06
C ILE A 105 -7.39 -6.44 8.18
N VAL A 106 -7.03 -5.21 7.80
CA VAL A 106 -6.60 -4.18 8.74
C VAL A 106 -7.83 -3.56 9.44
N GLY A 107 -8.94 -3.40 8.72
CA GLY A 107 -10.21 -3.01 9.34
C GLY A 107 -10.75 -4.03 10.34
N ALA A 108 -10.63 -5.34 10.08
CA ALA A 108 -10.97 -6.36 11.07
C ALA A 108 -10.03 -6.33 12.29
N MET A 109 -8.73 -6.12 12.06
CA MET A 109 -7.74 -5.95 13.12
C MET A 109 -8.07 -4.73 14.00
N LEU A 110 -8.38 -3.57 13.41
CA LEU A 110 -8.80 -2.38 14.16
C LEU A 110 -10.13 -2.56 14.88
N GLY A 111 -11.07 -3.31 14.29
CA GLY A 111 -12.31 -3.71 14.97
C GLY A 111 -12.04 -4.45 16.28
N TYR A 112 -11.09 -5.39 16.26
CA TYR A 112 -10.64 -6.12 17.43
C TYR A 112 -9.92 -5.21 18.44
N VAL A 113 -8.93 -4.42 17.98
CA VAL A 113 -8.10 -3.58 18.86
C VAL A 113 -8.91 -2.48 19.55
N LEU A 114 -9.84 -1.84 18.82
CA LEU A 114 -10.63 -0.72 19.33
C LEU A 114 -11.96 -1.15 19.94
N ASN A 115 -12.28 -2.45 19.96
CA ASN A 115 -13.55 -3.01 20.44
C ASN A 115 -14.78 -2.37 19.78
N VAL A 116 -14.71 -2.15 18.46
CA VAL A 116 -15.81 -1.62 17.65
C VAL A 116 -16.37 -2.70 16.71
N PRO A 117 -17.62 -2.57 16.24
CA PRO A 117 -18.17 -3.54 15.30
C PRO A 117 -17.28 -3.66 14.04
N TYR A 118 -16.96 -4.90 13.66
CA TYR A 118 -16.03 -5.19 12.57
C TYR A 118 -16.46 -4.60 11.23
N LEU A 119 -17.74 -4.72 10.88
CA LEU A 119 -18.23 -4.31 9.55
C LEU A 119 -18.09 -2.78 9.30
N PRO A 120 -18.48 -1.90 10.26
CA PRO A 120 -18.13 -0.49 10.21
C PRO A 120 -16.63 -0.21 10.14
N ALA A 121 -15.80 -0.90 10.92
CA ALA A 121 -14.35 -0.70 10.90
C ALA A 121 -13.75 -1.06 9.53
N MET A 122 -14.17 -2.18 8.95
CA MET A 122 -13.76 -2.62 7.61
C MET A 122 -14.18 -1.62 6.54
N GLY A 123 -15.43 -1.14 6.59
CA GLY A 123 -15.91 -0.12 5.65
C GLY A 123 -15.17 1.21 5.79
N TRP A 124 -14.81 1.59 7.01
CA TRP A 124 -14.12 2.85 7.28
C TRP A 124 -12.67 2.84 6.77
N VAL A 125 -11.93 1.76 7.04
CA VAL A 125 -10.57 1.57 6.50
C VAL A 125 -10.61 1.43 4.97
N PHE A 126 -11.59 0.68 4.44
CA PHE A 126 -11.79 0.56 2.99
C PHE A 126 -11.92 1.94 2.33
N LEU A 127 -12.74 2.83 2.90
CA LEU A 127 -12.92 4.18 2.35
C LEU A 127 -11.62 5.00 2.42
N GLY A 128 -10.87 4.89 3.51
CA GLY A 128 -9.59 5.58 3.65
C GLY A 128 -8.58 5.15 2.60
N GLU A 129 -8.41 3.85 2.46
CA GLU A 129 -7.49 3.25 1.50
C GLU A 129 -7.94 3.48 0.05
N PHE A 130 -9.25 3.47 -0.22
CA PHE A 130 -9.80 3.79 -1.53
C PHE A 130 -9.47 5.23 -1.93
N ILE A 131 -9.62 6.18 -1.02
CA ILE A 131 -9.23 7.58 -1.27
C ILE A 131 -7.71 7.70 -1.45
N ALA A 132 -6.94 7.01 -0.62
CA ALA A 132 -5.48 7.06 -0.68
C ALA A 132 -4.92 6.47 -1.98
N THR A 133 -5.51 5.40 -2.51
CA THR A 133 -4.92 4.63 -3.62
C THR A 133 -5.65 4.83 -4.94
N PHE A 134 -6.97 4.64 -4.96
CA PHE A 134 -7.77 4.61 -6.19
C PHE A 134 -7.89 6.00 -6.83
N VAL A 135 -8.18 7.02 -6.02
CA VAL A 135 -8.33 8.41 -6.50
C VAL A 135 -7.05 8.88 -7.22
N PRO A 136 -5.87 8.95 -6.57
CA PRO A 136 -4.64 9.33 -7.24
C PRO A 136 -4.23 8.30 -8.32
N GLY A 137 -4.50 7.01 -8.11
CA GLY A 137 -4.18 5.95 -9.06
C GLY A 137 -4.82 6.17 -10.43
N ILE A 138 -6.09 6.54 -10.49
CA ILE A 138 -6.77 6.84 -11.76
C ILE A 138 -6.11 7.99 -12.52
N PHE A 139 -5.72 9.06 -11.81
CA PHE A 139 -5.10 10.24 -12.43
C PHE A 139 -3.65 9.97 -12.85
N LEU A 140 -2.92 9.15 -12.10
CA LEU A 140 -1.49 8.94 -12.30
C LEU A 140 -1.18 7.79 -13.27
N ILE A 141 -1.99 6.73 -13.32
CA ILE A 141 -1.61 5.51 -14.05
C ILE A 141 -1.40 5.74 -15.55
N LYS A 142 -2.31 6.47 -16.20
CA LYS A 142 -2.23 6.77 -17.64
C LYS A 142 -1.02 7.63 -18.00
N PRO A 143 -0.78 8.81 -17.37
CA PRO A 143 0.38 9.63 -17.69
C PRO A 143 1.70 8.93 -17.34
N LEU A 144 1.76 8.17 -16.25
CA LEU A 144 2.97 7.44 -15.87
C LEU A 144 3.28 6.32 -16.87
N LYS A 145 2.29 5.53 -17.30
CA LYS A 145 2.50 4.47 -18.30
C LYS A 145 2.84 5.02 -19.68
N LYS A 146 2.45 6.25 -20.02
CA LYS A 146 2.83 6.89 -21.30
C LYS A 146 4.25 7.47 -21.28
N ASN A 147 4.80 7.74 -20.09
CA ASN A 147 6.11 8.36 -19.95
C ASN A 147 7.24 7.33 -20.11
N THR A 148 7.98 7.41 -21.21
CA THR A 148 9.08 6.49 -21.54
C THR A 148 10.18 6.46 -20.49
N LYS A 149 10.49 7.58 -19.83
CA LYS A 149 11.51 7.59 -18.75
C LYS A 149 11.03 6.81 -17.52
N MET A 150 9.74 6.88 -17.19
CA MET A 150 9.19 6.12 -16.07
C MET A 150 9.23 4.61 -16.38
N GLN A 151 8.92 4.23 -17.63
CA GLN A 151 9.06 2.84 -18.06
C GLN A 151 10.53 2.37 -18.07
N GLU A 152 11.48 3.23 -18.40
CA GLU A 152 12.90 2.87 -18.38
C GLU A 152 13.43 2.65 -16.95
N ILE A 153 12.96 3.45 -15.99
CA ILE A 153 13.41 3.38 -14.59
C ILE A 153 12.71 2.25 -13.82
N PHE A 154 11.40 2.08 -14.02
CA PHE A 154 10.55 1.17 -13.22
C PHE A 154 10.00 -0.05 -14.00
N GLY A 155 10.40 -0.22 -15.26
CA GLY A 155 9.97 -1.34 -16.11
C GLY A 155 10.70 -2.66 -15.86
#